data_AF-A0A7S2PLQ1-F1
#
_entry.id   AF-A0A7S2PLQ1-F1
#
_cell.length_a   1.000
_cell.length_b   1.000
_cell.length_c   1.000
_cell.angle_alpha   90.00
_cell.angle_beta   90.00
_cell.angle_gamma   90.00
#
_symmetry.space_group_name_H-M   'P 1'
#
loop_
_entity.id
_entity.type
_entity.pdbx_description
1 polymer ?
#
loop_
_entity_poly.entity_id
_entity_poly.type
_entity_poly.pdbx_seq_one_letter_code
_entity_poly.pdbx_strand_id
1 'polypeptide(L)'
;ERFEKEVLIFTKYKSFIRSLNLWGFKRITRGPDAGSYYHQLFLRGKRFLLKYMHYTKKKGCGKRRSPNPSDEPDFDALAKIRPIEGHYATYLSDPTDSQFSISMPHHNF
;
A
#
# COMPACT_ATOMS: atom_id res chain seq x y z
N GLU A 1 -13.42 24.14 15.72
CA GLU A 1 -14.36 24.26 14.59
C GLU A 1 -13.76 24.83 13.28
N ARG A 2 -12.43 24.85 13.07
CA ARG A 2 -11.82 25.58 11.92
C ARG A 2 -10.84 24.79 11.03
N PHE A 3 -10.60 23.50 11.29
CA PHE A 3 -9.58 22.72 10.57
C PHE A 3 -10.10 21.64 9.61
N GLU A 4 -11.39 21.31 9.64
CA GLU A 4 -11.91 20.17 8.85
C GLU A 4 -12.18 20.50 7.37
N LYS A 5 -12.16 21.79 6.97
CA LYS A 5 -12.59 22.20 5.62
C LYS A 5 -11.46 22.48 4.62
N GLU A 6 -10.20 22.50 5.02
CA GLU A 6 -9.11 22.97 4.14
C GLU A 6 -8.27 21.88 3.46
N VAL A 7 -8.22 20.65 3.99
CA VAL A 7 -7.25 19.66 3.48
C VAL A 7 -7.88 18.56 2.62
N LEU A 8 -9.17 18.25 2.80
CA LEU A 8 -9.84 17.24 1.98
C LEU A 8 -11.31 17.61 1.80
N ILE A 9 -11.68 18.15 0.65
CA ILE A 9 -13.07 18.24 0.26
C ILE A 9 -13.56 16.80 0.01
N PHE A 10 -14.16 16.17 1.03
CA PHE A 10 -14.74 14.83 1.05
C PHE A 10 -15.88 14.60 0.02
N THR A 11 -16.17 15.57 -0.86
CA THR A 11 -17.13 15.43 -1.97
C THR A 11 -16.59 14.59 -3.13
N LYS A 12 -15.29 14.25 -3.14
CA LYS A 12 -14.61 13.62 -4.29
C LYS A 12 -13.90 12.30 -3.99
N TYR A 13 -14.28 11.56 -2.94
CA TYR A 13 -13.72 10.22 -2.68
C TYR A 13 -13.77 9.32 -3.93
N LYS A 14 -14.92 9.31 -4.63
CA LYS A 14 -15.09 8.57 -5.89
C LYS A 14 -14.12 9.03 -7.00
N SER A 15 -13.79 10.32 -7.06
CA SER A 15 -12.84 10.88 -8.02
C SER A 15 -11.40 10.47 -7.69
N PHE A 16 -11.03 10.44 -6.41
CA PHE A 16 -9.73 9.93 -5.97
C PHE A 16 -9.58 8.45 -6.32
N ILE A 17 -10.58 7.62 -5.99
CA ILE A 17 -10.62 6.22 -6.39
C ILE A 17 -10.54 6.08 -7.92
N ARG A 18 -11.18 6.97 -8.68
CA ARG A 18 -11.06 6.96 -10.14
C ARG A 18 -9.63 7.27 -10.59
N SER A 19 -8.96 8.26 -10.00
CA SER A 19 -7.55 8.54 -10.29
C SER A 19 -6.66 7.34 -9.98
N LEU A 20 -6.85 6.68 -8.84
CA LEU A 20 -6.13 5.44 -8.51
C LEU A 20 -6.32 4.38 -9.60
N ASN A 21 -7.57 4.14 -10.01
CA ASN A 21 -7.86 3.17 -11.07
C ASN A 21 -7.24 3.52 -12.42
N LEU A 22 -7.10 4.81 -12.75
CA LEU A 22 -6.47 5.26 -14.00
C LEU A 22 -4.96 5.06 -13.98
N TRP A 23 -4.33 5.18 -12.80
CA TRP A 23 -2.92 4.86 -12.58
C TRP A 23 -2.65 3.36 -12.36
N GLY A 24 -3.67 2.51 -12.48
CA GLY A 24 -3.52 1.05 -12.41
C GLY A 24 -3.48 0.47 -11.00
N PHE A 25 -3.80 1.25 -9.96
CA PHE A 25 -3.91 0.71 -8.60
C PHE A 25 -5.01 -0.34 -8.53
N LYS A 26 -4.75 -1.41 -7.78
CA LYS A 26 -5.67 -2.51 -7.52
C LYS A 26 -6.18 -2.42 -6.09
N ARG A 27 -7.48 -2.64 -5.89
CA ARG A 27 -8.07 -2.72 -4.55
C ARG A 27 -7.85 -4.12 -3.99
N ILE A 28 -7.38 -4.21 -2.75
CA ILE A 28 -7.30 -5.47 -2.02
C ILE A 28 -8.71 -5.86 -1.55
N THR A 29 -9.08 -7.11 -1.73
CA THR A 29 -10.42 -7.62 -1.41
C THR A 29 -10.45 -8.53 -0.20
N ARG A 30 -9.29 -9.01 0.29
CA ARG A 30 -9.17 -9.99 1.38
C ARG A 30 -8.06 -9.61 2.36
N GLY A 31 -8.07 -10.24 3.54
CA GLY A 31 -7.05 -10.04 4.57
C GLY A 31 -7.22 -8.75 5.38
N PRO A 32 -6.28 -8.44 6.29
CA PRO A 32 -6.36 -7.26 7.14
C PRO A 32 -6.26 -5.95 6.34
N ASP A 33 -5.60 -5.98 5.19
CA ASP A 33 -5.51 -4.82 4.29
C ASP A 33 -6.71 -4.67 3.34
N ALA A 34 -7.80 -5.43 3.54
CA ALA A 34 -8.98 -5.38 2.70
C ALA A 34 -9.54 -3.95 2.60
N GLY A 35 -9.76 -3.48 1.37
CA GLY A 35 -10.23 -2.13 1.08
C GLY A 35 -9.13 -1.12 0.80
N SER A 36 -7.88 -1.44 1.08
CA SER A 36 -6.73 -0.64 0.66
C SER A 36 -6.46 -0.79 -0.85
N TYR A 37 -5.54 0.02 -1.36
CA TYR A 37 -5.12 0.02 -2.76
C TYR A 37 -3.61 -0.15 -2.85
N TYR A 38 -3.16 -0.99 -3.77
CA TYR A 38 -1.75 -1.21 -4.03
C TYR A 38 -1.41 -1.05 -5.52
N HIS A 39 -0.16 -0.69 -5.79
CA HIS A 39 0.44 -0.75 -7.10
C HIS A 39 1.87 -1.27 -6.94
N GLN A 40 2.25 -2.29 -7.70
CA GLN A 40 3.54 -3.01 -7.55
C GLN A 40 4.78 -2.10 -7.65
N LEU A 41 4.66 -0.96 -8.35
CA LEU A 41 5.73 0.03 -8.52
C LEU A 41 5.65 1.22 -7.55
N PHE A 42 4.58 1.30 -6.76
CA PHE A 42 4.41 2.34 -5.75
C PHE A 42 4.94 1.82 -4.41
N LEU A 43 6.26 1.82 -4.26
CA LEU A 43 6.94 1.29 -3.08
C LEU A 43 7.58 2.41 -2.27
N ARG A 44 7.45 2.35 -0.94
CA ARG A 44 8.09 3.28 -0.01
C ARG A 44 9.61 3.30 -0.23
N GLY A 45 10.21 4.49 -0.28
CA GLY A 45 11.65 4.67 -0.51
C GLY A 45 12.13 4.46 -1.96
N LYS A 46 11.30 3.92 -2.87
CA LYS A 46 11.69 3.62 -4.25
C LYS A 46 11.01 4.53 -5.28
N ARG A 47 11.18 5.84 -5.10
CA ARG A 47 10.55 6.86 -5.97
C ARG A 47 10.94 6.73 -7.45
N PHE A 48 12.11 6.18 -7.76
CA PHE A 48 12.56 5.93 -9.13
C PHE A 48 11.68 4.96 -9.92
N LEU A 49 10.86 4.13 -9.24
CA LEU A 49 9.92 3.21 -9.90
C LEU A 49 8.68 3.93 -10.45
N LEU A 50 8.35 5.11 -9.92
CA LEU A 50 7.13 5.84 -10.31
C LEU A 50 7.13 6.21 -11.80
N LYS A 51 8.30 6.41 -12.42
CA LYS A 51 8.42 6.74 -13.85
C LYS A 51 7.94 5.62 -14.78
N TYR A 52 7.84 4.39 -14.28
CA TYR A 52 7.33 3.23 -15.01
C TYR A 52 5.84 2.99 -14.75
N MET A 53 5.18 3.83 -13.96
CA MET A 53 3.73 3.79 -13.81
C MET A 53 3.06 4.42 -15.02
N HIS A 54 2.04 3.75 -15.55
CA HIS A 54 1.34 4.20 -16.75
C HIS A 54 -0.08 4.66 -16.45
N TYR A 55 -0.38 5.90 -16.83
CA TYR A 55 -1.73 6.43 -16.79
C TYR A 55 -2.55 5.88 -17.97
N THR A 56 -3.60 5.12 -17.66
CA THR A 56 -4.51 4.56 -18.66
C THR A 56 -5.73 5.45 -18.83
N LYS A 57 -5.73 6.31 -19.85
CA LYS A 57 -6.93 7.06 -20.23
C LYS A 57 -7.92 6.12 -20.91
N LYS A 58 -8.92 5.64 -20.16
CA LYS A 58 -9.99 4.81 -20.76
C LYS A 58 -10.82 5.66 -21.73
N LYS A 59 -10.73 5.36 -23.03
CA LYS A 59 -11.67 5.85 -24.06
C LYS A 59 -12.88 4.89 -24.08
N GLY A 60 -14.07 5.37 -23.71
CA GLY A 60 -15.34 4.62 -23.79
C GLY A 60 -15.76 3.80 -22.54
N CYS A 61 -17.00 3.29 -22.57
CA CYS A 61 -17.62 2.43 -21.56
C CYS A 61 -17.06 0.99 -21.60
N GLY A 62 -15.75 0.83 -21.33
CA GLY A 62 -15.16 -0.50 -21.17
C GLY A 62 -15.69 -1.21 -19.92
N LYS A 63 -15.94 -2.52 -20.01
CA LYS A 63 -16.34 -3.37 -18.87
C LYS A 63 -15.41 -3.12 -17.68
N ARG A 64 -15.99 -2.98 -16.48
CA ARG A 64 -15.21 -2.83 -15.25
C ARG A 64 -14.36 -4.09 -15.08
N ARG A 65 -13.05 -3.93 -14.83
CA ARG A 65 -12.19 -5.07 -14.51
C ARG A 65 -12.74 -5.68 -13.22
N SER A 66 -13.09 -6.96 -13.23
CA SER A 66 -13.42 -7.68 -12.01
C SER A 66 -12.17 -7.76 -11.13
N PRO A 67 -12.31 -7.68 -9.79
CA PRO A 67 -11.23 -8.06 -8.90
C PRO A 67 -10.78 -9.49 -9.23
N ASN A 68 -9.47 -9.76 -9.18
CA ASN A 68 -8.93 -11.11 -9.22
C ASN A 68 -8.24 -11.39 -7.88
N PRO A 69 -8.97 -11.94 -6.89
CA PRO A 69 -8.42 -12.16 -5.55
C PRO A 69 -7.23 -13.11 -5.50
N SER A 70 -7.07 -13.98 -6.51
CA SER A 70 -5.96 -14.93 -6.57
C SER A 70 -4.61 -14.28 -6.93
N ASP A 71 -4.65 -13.12 -7.59
CA ASP A 71 -3.45 -12.35 -7.97
C ASP A 71 -3.14 -11.23 -6.97
N GLU A 72 -3.84 -11.17 -5.84
CA GLU A 72 -3.62 -10.16 -4.80
C GLU A 72 -2.44 -10.58 -3.91
N PRO A 73 -1.48 -9.67 -3.65
CA PRO A 73 -0.37 -9.95 -2.75
C PRO A 73 -0.86 -10.03 -1.31
N ASP A 74 -0.37 -11.04 -0.60
CA ASP A 74 -0.48 -11.15 0.85
C ASP A 74 0.65 -10.30 1.48
N PHE A 75 0.31 -9.09 1.91
CA PHE A 75 1.28 -8.16 2.48
C PHE A 75 1.78 -8.61 3.85
N ASP A 76 1.01 -9.37 4.62
CA ASP A 76 1.46 -9.92 5.91
C ASP A 76 2.53 -10.99 5.69
N ALA A 77 2.29 -11.89 4.74
CA ALA A 77 3.30 -12.88 4.35
C ALA A 77 4.56 -12.19 3.79
N LEU A 78 4.40 -11.14 2.98
CA LEU A 78 5.54 -10.38 2.46
C LEU A 78 6.31 -9.66 3.57
N ALA A 79 5.63 -9.09 4.56
CA ALA A 79 6.27 -8.42 5.70
C ALA A 79 7.12 -9.40 6.54
N LYS A 80 6.67 -10.66 6.68
CA LYS A 80 7.42 -11.71 7.36
C LYS A 80 8.69 -12.13 6.60
N ILE A 81 8.62 -12.20 5.26
CA ILE A 81 9.75 -12.65 4.42
C ILE A 81 10.73 -11.50 4.13
N ARG A 82 10.23 -10.28 3.97
CA ARG A 82 11.00 -9.08 3.59
C ARG A 82 10.55 -7.87 4.42
N PRO A 83 10.93 -7.82 5.71
CA PRO A 83 10.64 -6.66 6.53
C PRO A 83 11.32 -5.42 5.92
N ILE A 84 10.61 -4.29 5.90
CA ILE A 84 11.17 -3.03 5.43
C ILE A 84 12.22 -2.59 6.47
N GLU A 85 13.50 -2.57 6.06
CA GLU A 85 14.61 -2.12 6.89
C GLU A 85 14.35 -0.68 7.38
N GLY A 86 14.41 -0.47 8.70
CA GLY A 86 14.28 0.85 9.34
C GLY A 86 12.93 1.16 10.01
N HIS A 87 11.97 0.23 10.07
CA HIS A 87 10.72 0.44 10.81
C HIS A 87 10.58 -0.33 12.12
N TYR A 88 11.34 -1.40 12.34
CA TYR A 88 11.37 -2.07 13.65
C TYR A 88 11.89 -1.15 14.77
N ALA A 89 12.74 -0.17 14.46
CA ALA A 89 13.30 0.74 15.45
C ALA A 89 12.26 1.67 16.10
N THR A 90 11.12 1.94 15.45
CA THR A 90 10.05 2.78 16.03
C THR A 90 9.04 1.96 16.85
N TYR A 91 8.87 0.68 16.53
CA TYR A 91 8.00 -0.24 17.29
C TYR A 91 8.72 -0.86 18.50
N LEU A 92 10.05 -1.00 18.46
CA LEU A 92 10.85 -1.47 19.61
C LEU A 92 11.01 -0.45 20.75
N SER A 93 10.50 0.78 20.59
CA SER A 93 10.42 1.78 21.65
C SER A 93 9.08 1.76 22.41
N ASP A 94 8.10 0.98 21.96
CA ASP A 94 6.85 0.77 22.72
C ASP A 94 7.06 -0.40 23.70
N PRO A 95 7.00 -0.16 25.02
CA PRO A 95 7.33 -1.17 26.04
C PRO A 95 6.26 -2.25 26.22
N THR A 96 5.23 -2.31 25.36
CA THR A 96 4.10 -3.25 25.52
C THR A 96 4.12 -4.46 24.59
N ASP A 97 5.01 -4.54 23.60
CA ASP A 97 5.05 -5.71 22.70
C ASP A 97 6.19 -6.68 23.04
N SER A 98 5.97 -7.43 24.13
CA SER A 98 6.93 -8.38 24.71
C SER A 98 6.93 -9.77 24.03
N GLN A 99 6.64 -9.86 22.72
CA GLN A 99 6.48 -11.15 22.06
C GLN A 99 7.00 -11.26 20.62
N PHE A 100 8.11 -10.62 20.24
CA PHE A 100 8.85 -11.05 19.04
C PHE A 100 10.36 -11.04 19.25
N SER A 101 10.88 -12.13 19.82
CA SER A 101 12.31 -12.43 19.82
C SER A 101 12.72 -13.02 18.47
N ILE A 102 13.07 -12.18 17.51
CA ILE A 102 13.76 -12.64 16.28
C ILE A 102 15.25 -12.40 16.47
N SER A 103 15.98 -13.50 16.65
CA SER A 103 17.45 -13.55 16.67
C SER A 103 18.01 -13.02 15.35
N MET A 104 18.63 -11.83 15.38
CA MET A 104 19.45 -11.30 14.30
C MET A 104 20.72 -12.15 14.15
N PRO A 105 21.04 -12.70 12.97
CA PRO A 105 22.36 -13.27 12.73
C PRO A 105 23.35 -12.12 12.60
N HIS A 106 24.29 -12.05 13.54
CA HIS A 106 25.46 -11.19 13.43
C HIS A 106 26.29 -11.65 12.23
N HIS A 107 26.22 -10.91 11.12
CA HIS A 107 27.21 -11.06 10.06
C HIS A 107 28.48 -10.35 10.52
N ASN A 108 29.51 -11.14 10.86
CA ASN A 108 30.85 -10.64 11.11
C ASN A 108 31.51 -10.29 9.76
N PHE A 109 32.10 -9.08 9.74
CA PHE A 109 33.06 -8.49 8.80
C PHE A 109 32.70 -8.39 7.31
#